data_AF-A0A946AJ74-F1
#
_entry.id   AF-A0A946AJ74-F1
#
_cell.length_a   1.000
_cell.length_b   1.000
_cell.length_c   1.000
_cell.angle_alpha   90.00
_cell.angle_beta   90.00
_cell.angle_gamma   90.00
#
_symmetry.space_group_name_H-M   'P 1'
#
loop_
_entity.id
_entity.type
_entity.pdbx_description
1 polymer ?
#
loop_
_entity_poly.entity_id
_entity_poly.type
_entity_poly.pdbx_seq_one_letter_code
_entity_poly.pdbx_strand_id
1 'polypeptide(L)'
;MTHAVIFDIDGTLLNSAVTDDRMYREAVLEIFGEVSFRAEMHKYDRVTDLGILLQIIEDNNLEPAAHLIEDVKNAFFVRMRSFLDNVGSFDEVPGAKAVLRRISASDNHRLAIATGGWRTSAEMKLKSVGFELQDVPVLT
;
A
#
# COMPACT_ATOMS: atom_id res chain seq x y z
N MET A 1 16.43 -0.50 -27.68
CA MET A 1 15.02 -0.86 -27.41
C MET A 1 14.78 -0.54 -25.94
N THR A 2 13.71 0.18 -25.62
CA THR A 2 13.40 0.59 -24.25
C THR A 2 12.37 -0.37 -23.65
N HIS A 3 12.61 -0.83 -22.43
CA HIS A 3 11.73 -1.74 -21.70
C HIS A 3 11.10 -1.02 -20.50
N ALA A 4 9.83 -1.28 -20.23
CA ALA A 4 9.19 -0.86 -18.98
C ALA A 4 9.39 -1.94 -17.91
N VAL A 5 9.75 -1.53 -16.69
CA VAL A 5 9.79 -2.39 -15.52
C VAL A 5 8.85 -1.82 -14.48
N ILE A 6 7.84 -2.60 -14.12
CA ILE A 6 6.75 -2.18 -13.23
C ILE A 6 6.88 -2.98 -11.94
N PHE A 7 6.96 -2.30 -10.81
CA PHE A 7 7.05 -2.94 -9.49
C PHE A 7 5.78 -2.71 -8.68
N ASP A 8 5.35 -3.74 -7.97
CA ASP A 8 4.52 -3.57 -6.78
C ASP A 8 5.39 -3.13 -5.58
N ILE A 9 4.77 -2.76 -4.45
CA ILE A 9 5.46 -2.30 -3.24
C ILE A 9 5.49 -3.39 -2.17
N ASP A 10 4.32 -3.81 -1.69
CA ASP A 10 4.18 -4.62 -0.48
C ASP A 10 4.59 -6.08 -0.72
N GLY A 11 5.68 -6.51 -0.10
CA GLY A 11 6.29 -7.83 -0.33
C GLY A 11 7.16 -7.91 -1.60
N THR A 12 7.24 -6.83 -2.38
CA THR A 12 8.08 -6.74 -3.59
C THR A 12 9.29 -5.82 -3.38
N LEU A 13 9.05 -4.57 -2.95
CA LEU A 13 10.10 -3.60 -2.64
C LEU A 13 10.33 -3.49 -1.14
N LEU A 14 9.27 -3.66 -0.34
CA LEU A 14 9.28 -3.46 1.11
C LEU A 14 8.66 -4.66 1.83
N ASN A 15 9.21 -5.04 2.97
CA ASN A 15 8.62 -6.02 3.89
C ASN A 15 7.53 -5.35 4.73
N SER A 16 6.50 -4.82 4.06
CA SER A 16 5.43 -4.03 4.68
C SER A 16 4.12 -4.78 4.85
N ALA A 17 3.87 -5.84 4.06
CA ALA A 17 2.57 -6.50 3.95
C ALA A 17 1.89 -6.84 5.30
N VAL A 18 2.63 -7.43 6.25
CA VAL A 18 2.06 -7.83 7.57
C VAL A 18 1.70 -6.61 8.42
N THR A 19 2.59 -5.62 8.48
CA THR A 19 2.38 -4.40 9.27
C THR A 19 1.25 -3.56 8.67
N ASP A 20 1.20 -3.49 7.34
CA ASP A 20 0.19 -2.78 6.56
C ASP A 20 -1.20 -3.39 6.77
N ASP A 21 -1.30 -4.73 6.62
CA ASP A 21 -2.51 -5.50 6.88
C ASP A 21 -3.06 -5.21 8.28
N ARG A 22 -2.21 -5.30 9.31
CA ARG A 22 -2.61 -5.00 10.69
C ARG A 22 -3.17 -3.58 10.83
N MET A 23 -2.45 -2.56 10.38
CA MET A 23 -2.90 -1.16 10.50
C MET A 23 -4.19 -0.91 9.72
N TYR A 24 -4.34 -1.55 8.56
CA TYR A 24 -5.54 -1.44 7.74
C TYR A 24 -6.76 -2.04 8.45
N ARG A 25 -6.64 -3.26 8.99
CA ARG A 25 -7.73 -3.89 9.77
C ARG A 25 -8.11 -3.07 11.00
N GLU A 26 -7.12 -2.53 11.71
CA GLU A 26 -7.37 -1.64 12.85
C GLU A 26 -8.13 -0.37 12.44
N ALA A 27 -7.80 0.23 11.30
CA ALA A 27 -8.51 1.39 10.77
C ALA A 27 -9.96 1.05 10.37
N VAL A 28 -10.19 -0.13 9.80
CA VAL A 28 -11.56 -0.60 9.49
C VAL A 28 -12.36 -0.80 10.78
N LEU A 29 -11.79 -1.48 11.79
CA LEU A 29 -12.43 -1.72 13.08
C LEU A 29 -12.77 -0.41 13.82
N GLU A 30 -11.92 0.60 13.69
CA GLU A 30 -12.16 1.92 14.29
C GLU A 30 -13.42 2.60 13.74
N ILE A 31 -13.68 2.48 12.44
CA ILE A 31 -14.80 3.17 11.78
C ILE A 31 -16.08 2.34 11.79
N PHE A 32 -15.97 1.03 11.54
CA PHE A 32 -17.12 0.14 11.39
C PHE A 32 -17.45 -0.67 12.65
N GLY A 33 -16.59 -0.63 13.68
CA GLY A 33 -16.73 -1.51 14.84
C GLY A 33 -16.38 -2.95 14.51
N GLU A 34 -17.07 -3.90 15.16
CA GLU A 34 -16.83 -5.32 14.94
C GLU A 34 -17.29 -5.76 13.54
N VAL A 35 -16.35 -6.20 12.71
CA VAL A 35 -16.59 -6.77 11.39
C VAL A 35 -15.83 -8.08 11.22
N SER A 36 -16.37 -8.97 10.40
CA SER A 36 -15.69 -10.17 9.95
C SER A 36 -14.74 -9.84 8.79
N PHE A 37 -13.53 -10.37 8.86
CA PHE A 37 -12.58 -10.28 7.76
C PHE A 37 -12.28 -11.66 7.18
N ARG A 38 -11.94 -11.72 5.89
CA ARG A 38 -11.25 -12.89 5.33
C ARG A 38 -9.87 -13.05 6.00
N ALA A 39 -9.41 -14.30 6.09
CA ALA A 39 -8.19 -14.64 6.81
C ALA A 39 -6.95 -13.90 6.26
N GLU A 40 -6.84 -13.78 4.94
CA GLU A 40 -5.71 -13.15 4.27
C GLU A 40 -6.18 -12.17 3.20
N MET A 41 -5.44 -11.10 2.98
CA MET A 41 -5.84 -10.04 2.03
C MET A 41 -5.96 -10.54 0.58
N HIS A 42 -5.15 -11.53 0.20
CA HIS A 42 -5.22 -12.11 -1.14
C HIS A 42 -6.48 -12.98 -1.37
N LYS A 43 -7.30 -13.22 -0.34
CA LYS A 43 -8.57 -13.95 -0.46
C LYS A 43 -9.74 -13.05 -0.89
N TYR A 44 -9.53 -11.73 -0.94
CA TYR A 44 -10.48 -10.81 -1.57
C TYR A 44 -10.29 -10.85 -3.09
N ASP A 45 -11.37 -10.64 -3.87
CA ASP A 45 -11.32 -10.73 -5.33
C ASP A 45 -10.63 -9.50 -5.94
N ARG A 46 -10.92 -8.31 -5.38
CA ARG A 46 -10.28 -7.04 -5.72
C ARG A 46 -9.24 -6.70 -4.65
N VAL A 47 -7.97 -7.04 -4.90
CA VAL A 47 -6.86 -6.86 -3.96
C VAL A 47 -6.25 -5.45 -4.08
N THR A 48 -7.10 -4.43 -3.98
CA THR A 48 -6.71 -3.02 -3.81
C THR A 48 -7.30 -2.51 -2.50
N ASP A 49 -6.73 -1.47 -1.87
CA ASP A 49 -7.23 -0.96 -0.58
C ASP A 49 -8.72 -0.61 -0.64
N LEU A 50 -9.17 0.03 -1.72
CA LEU A 50 -10.60 0.31 -1.94
C LEU A 50 -11.39 -0.97 -2.26
N GLY A 51 -10.83 -1.85 -3.10
CA GLY A 51 -11.48 -3.10 -3.49
C GLY A 51 -11.74 -4.04 -2.31
N ILE A 52 -10.78 -4.12 -1.40
CA ILE A 52 -10.86 -4.87 -0.14
C ILE A 52 -11.89 -4.21 0.77
N LEU A 53 -11.85 -2.88 0.96
CA LEU A 53 -12.80 -2.19 1.83
C LEU A 53 -14.25 -2.41 1.38
N LEU A 54 -14.51 -2.29 0.09
CA LEU A 54 -15.85 -2.51 -0.46
C LEU A 54 -16.31 -3.96 -0.28
N GLN A 55 -15.42 -4.94 -0.36
CA GLN A 55 -15.77 -6.34 -0.09
C GLN A 55 -15.94 -6.62 1.40
N ILE A 56 -15.20 -5.95 2.29
CA ILE A 56 -15.45 -6.05 3.73
C ILE A 56 -16.83 -5.50 4.05
N ILE A 57 -17.20 -4.35 3.49
CA ILE A 57 -18.54 -3.75 3.65
C ILE A 57 -19.61 -4.73 3.16
N GLU A 58 -19.42 -5.31 1.97
CA GLU A 58 -20.33 -6.30 1.36
C GLU A 58 -20.44 -7.59 2.20
N ASP A 59 -19.32 -8.21 2.56
CA ASP A 59 -19.25 -9.47 3.34
C ASP A 59 -19.92 -9.31 4.73
N ASN A 60 -20.04 -8.07 5.23
CA ASN A 60 -20.66 -7.75 6.53
C ASN A 60 -22.08 -7.17 6.42
N ASN A 61 -22.68 -7.13 5.22
CA ASN A 61 -24.00 -6.52 4.98
C ASN A 61 -24.11 -5.06 5.46
N LEU A 62 -23.03 -4.30 5.32
CA LEU A 62 -22.97 -2.88 5.63
C LEU A 62 -23.25 -2.06 4.37
N GLU A 63 -23.76 -0.83 4.54
CA GLU A 63 -23.98 0.08 3.41
C GLU A 63 -22.73 0.92 3.14
N PRO A 64 -22.24 0.99 1.89
CA PRO A 64 -21.11 1.83 1.55
C PRO A 64 -21.51 3.29 1.61
N ALA A 65 -20.76 4.09 2.37
CA ALA A 65 -20.88 5.54 2.36
C ALA A 65 -19.52 6.17 2.07
N ALA A 66 -19.50 7.13 1.14
CA ALA A 66 -18.25 7.75 0.69
C ALA A 66 -17.43 8.39 1.83
N HIS A 67 -18.10 8.94 2.85
CA HIS A 67 -17.43 9.50 4.02
C HIS A 67 -16.75 8.41 4.86
N LEU A 68 -17.39 7.26 5.10
CA LEU A 68 -16.81 6.15 5.85
C LEU A 68 -15.57 5.55 5.17
N ILE A 69 -15.58 5.51 3.82
CA ILE A 69 -14.42 5.08 3.04
C ILE A 69 -13.23 6.03 3.27
N GLU A 70 -13.49 7.34 3.22
CA GLU A 70 -12.46 8.34 3.47
C GLU A 70 -12.01 8.34 4.94
N ASP A 71 -12.91 8.07 5.89
CA ASP A 71 -12.59 7.95 7.32
C ASP A 71 -11.66 6.77 7.59
N VAL A 72 -11.91 5.59 6.99
CA VAL A 72 -10.99 4.44 7.09
C VAL A 72 -9.63 4.77 6.50
N LYS A 73 -9.61 5.40 5.32
CA LYS A 73 -8.38 5.83 4.65
C LYS A 73 -7.57 6.80 5.52
N ASN A 74 -8.23 7.76 6.15
CA ASN A 74 -7.59 8.71 7.05
C ASN A 74 -7.07 8.05 8.33
N ALA A 75 -7.86 7.18 8.96
CA ALA A 75 -7.45 6.41 10.14
C ALA A 75 -6.21 5.56 9.83
N PHE A 76 -6.18 4.91 8.67
CA PHE A 76 -5.03 4.17 8.20
C PHE A 76 -3.79 5.05 8.00
N PHE A 77 -3.94 6.24 7.39
CA PHE A 77 -2.81 7.16 7.22
C PHE A 77 -2.27 7.71 8.54
N VAL A 78 -3.14 7.94 9.54
CA VAL A 78 -2.70 8.33 10.89
C VAL A 78 -1.86 7.22 11.52
N ARG A 79 -2.28 5.97 11.42
CA ARG A 79 -1.54 4.80 11.91
C ARG A 79 -0.20 4.64 11.19
N MET A 80 -0.19 4.76 9.87
CA MET A 80 1.03 4.72 9.04
C MET A 80 2.04 5.80 9.46
N ARG A 81 1.60 7.06 9.61
CA ARG A 81 2.47 8.14 10.09
C ARG A 81 3.02 7.84 11.48
N SER A 82 2.16 7.45 12.42
CA SER A 82 2.58 7.12 13.78
C SER A 82 3.59 5.96 13.79
N PHE A 83 3.40 4.94 12.95
CA PHE A 83 4.35 3.85 12.78
C PHE A 83 5.70 4.38 12.27
N LEU A 84 5.70 5.18 11.20
CA LEU A 84 6.92 5.72 10.62
C LEU A 84 7.64 6.70 11.55
N ASP A 85 6.93 7.49 12.34
CA ASP A 85 7.53 8.40 13.33
C ASP A 85 8.24 7.63 14.47
N ASN A 86 7.72 6.45 14.82
CA ASN A 86 8.28 5.62 15.91
C ASN A 86 9.36 4.65 15.43
N VAL A 87 9.20 4.06 14.24
CA VAL A 87 10.07 2.99 13.71
C VAL A 87 11.07 3.53 12.68
N GLY A 88 10.76 4.64 12.03
CA GLY A 88 11.58 5.29 11.01
C GLY A 88 11.25 4.83 9.59
N SER A 89 11.29 3.53 9.32
CA SER A 89 11.04 3.00 7.98
C SER A 89 10.54 1.55 7.97
N PHE A 90 10.01 1.14 6.83
CA PHE A 90 9.87 -0.30 6.53
C PHE A 90 11.23 -0.90 6.16
N ASP A 91 11.38 -2.19 6.41
CA ASP A 91 12.52 -2.95 5.91
C ASP A 91 12.39 -3.14 4.40
N GLU A 92 13.51 -3.01 3.67
CA GLU A 92 13.52 -3.34 2.25
C GLU A 92 13.46 -4.86 2.03
N VAL A 93 12.81 -5.28 0.94
CA VAL A 93 13.09 -6.61 0.40
C VAL A 93 14.56 -6.63 -0.06
N PRO A 94 15.37 -7.64 0.31
CA PRO A 94 16.80 -7.65 0.04
C PRO A 94 17.13 -7.37 -1.44
N GLY A 95 17.87 -6.29 -1.68
CA GLY A 95 18.30 -5.87 -3.02
C GLY A 95 17.32 -4.96 -3.78
N ALA A 96 16.12 -4.68 -3.25
CA ALA A 96 15.12 -3.84 -3.89
C ALA A 96 15.67 -2.45 -4.24
N LYS A 97 16.27 -1.73 -3.28
CA LYS A 97 16.87 -0.41 -3.58
C LYS A 97 17.99 -0.49 -4.62
N ALA A 98 18.79 -1.56 -4.62
CA ALA A 98 19.87 -1.73 -5.57
C ALA A 98 19.33 -1.94 -7.00
N VAL A 99 18.26 -2.73 -7.15
CA VAL A 99 17.57 -2.93 -8.43
C VAL A 99 16.94 -1.63 -8.93
N LEU A 100 16.20 -0.91 -8.08
CA LEU A 100 15.60 0.38 -8.43
C LEU A 100 16.67 1.37 -8.94
N ARG A 101 17.78 1.52 -8.23
CA ARG A 101 18.90 2.38 -8.65
C ARG A 101 19.47 1.99 -10.01
N ARG A 102 19.65 0.68 -10.27
CA ARG A 102 20.18 0.18 -11.54
C ARG A 102 19.22 0.44 -12.71
N ILE A 103 17.92 0.28 -12.49
CA ILE A 103 16.89 0.53 -13.50
C ILE A 103 16.81 2.03 -13.78
N SER A 104 16.78 2.88 -12.75
CA SER A 104 16.74 4.34 -12.91
C SER A 104 17.97 4.91 -13.62
N ALA A 105 19.14 4.27 -13.46
CA ALA A 105 20.37 4.66 -14.16
C ALA A 105 20.50 4.08 -15.58
N SER A 106 19.53 3.29 -16.06
CA SER A 106 19.61 2.61 -17.34
C SER A 106 18.98 3.41 -18.48
N ASP A 107 19.70 3.60 -19.58
CA ASP A 107 19.13 4.20 -20.79
C ASP A 107 18.05 3.32 -21.45
N ASN A 108 18.12 2.01 -21.21
CA ASN A 108 17.26 0.99 -21.85
C ASN A 108 16.03 0.60 -21.03
N HIS A 109 15.88 1.12 -19.81
CA HIS A 109 14.74 0.79 -18.96
C HIS A 109 14.01 2.05 -18.48
N ARG A 110 12.71 1.90 -18.21
CA ARG A 110 11.88 2.91 -17.54
C ARG A 110 11.15 2.25 -16.39
N LEU A 111 11.25 2.86 -15.23
CA LEU A 111 10.63 2.39 -13.99
C LEU A 111 9.20 2.91 -13.90
N ALA A 112 8.29 2.08 -13.41
CA ALA A 112 6.97 2.48 -12.95
C ALA A 112 6.58 1.67 -11.70
N ILE A 113 5.60 2.17 -10.95
CA ILE A 113 5.00 1.49 -9.81
C ILE A 113 3.54 1.16 -10.13
N ALA A 114 3.11 -0.05 -9.79
CA ALA A 114 1.71 -0.45 -9.82
C ALA A 114 1.41 -1.24 -8.56
N THR A 115 0.62 -0.65 -7.66
CA THR A 115 0.29 -1.25 -6.36
C THR A 115 -1.21 -1.15 -6.11
N GLY A 116 -1.74 -2.05 -5.27
CA GLY A 116 -3.13 -1.97 -4.82
C GLY A 116 -3.37 -0.96 -3.69
N GLY A 117 -2.30 -0.42 -3.10
CA GLY A 117 -2.37 0.53 -1.99
C GLY A 117 -2.79 1.94 -2.42
N TRP A 118 -3.41 2.70 -1.53
CA TRP A 118 -3.68 4.13 -1.79
C TRP A 118 -2.38 4.91 -2.05
N ARG A 119 -2.42 5.84 -3.02
CA ARG A 119 -1.25 6.65 -3.40
C ARG A 119 -0.49 7.27 -2.22
N THR A 120 -1.21 7.84 -1.26
CA THR A 120 -0.59 8.50 -0.10
C THR A 120 0.17 7.52 0.80
N SER A 121 -0.33 6.29 1.03
CA SER A 121 0.42 5.30 1.81
C SER A 121 1.61 4.76 1.02
N ALA A 122 1.46 4.54 -0.30
CA ALA A 122 2.57 4.16 -1.19
C ALA A 122 3.72 5.18 -1.15
N GLU A 123 3.40 6.48 -1.22
CA GLU A 123 4.36 7.58 -1.11
C GLU A 123 5.05 7.61 0.26
N MET A 124 4.31 7.45 1.36
CA MET A 124 4.88 7.39 2.72
C MET A 124 5.88 6.22 2.86
N LYS A 125 5.48 5.03 2.42
CA LYS A 125 6.30 3.80 2.48
C LYS A 125 7.62 3.99 1.72
N LEU A 126 7.55 4.42 0.45
CA LEU A 126 8.73 4.57 -0.39
C LEU A 126 9.65 5.71 0.07
N LYS A 127 9.07 6.84 0.50
CA LYS A 127 9.83 7.94 1.08
C LYS A 127 10.61 7.52 2.32
N SER A 128 10.03 6.65 3.15
CA SER A 128 10.69 6.16 4.38
C SER A 128 12.01 5.41 4.12
N VAL A 129 12.18 4.83 2.93
CA VAL A 129 13.41 4.14 2.53
C VAL A 129 14.29 4.96 1.57
N GLY A 130 14.00 6.26 1.43
CA GLY A 130 14.73 7.17 0.57
C GLY A 130 14.48 6.97 -0.93
N PHE A 131 13.31 6.43 -1.30
CA PHE A 131 12.87 6.35 -2.68
C PHE A 131 11.75 7.36 -2.94
N GLU A 132 12.04 8.39 -3.72
CA GLU A 132 11.05 9.40 -4.11
C GLU A 132 10.42 9.01 -5.46
N LEU A 133 9.10 9.17 -5.56
CA LEU A 133 8.31 8.86 -6.76
C LEU A 133 8.37 9.97 -7.83
N GLN A 134 9.27 10.94 -7.70
CA GLN A 134 9.36 12.04 -8.65
C GLN A 134 9.68 11.49 -10.05
N ASP A 135 8.86 11.87 -11.03
CA ASP A 135 8.95 11.43 -12.43
C ASP A 135 8.84 9.91 -12.67
N VAL A 136 8.40 9.14 -11.66
CA VAL A 136 8.06 7.72 -11.79
C VAL A 136 6.55 7.58 -11.97
N PRO A 137 6.05 7.01 -13.08
CA PRO A 137 4.62 6.71 -13.22
C PRO A 137 4.14 5.78 -12.10
N VAL A 138 3.01 6.12 -11.47
CA VAL A 138 2.41 5.35 -10.38
C VAL A 138 0.95 5.06 -10.69
N LEU A 139 0.58 3.79 -10.67
CA LEU A 139 -0.80 3.31 -10.68
C LEU A 139 -1.15 2.79 -9.29
N THR A 140 -2.28 3.25 -8.76
CA THR A 140 -2.88 2.90 -7.46
C THR A 140 -4.37 2.73 -7.62
#